data_AF-A0A3L7S8C3-F1
#
_entry.id   AF-A0A3L7S8C3-F1
#
_cell.length_a   1.000
_cell.length_b   1.000
_cell.length_c   1.000
_cell.angle_alpha   90.00
_cell.angle_beta   90.00
_cell.angle_gamma   90.00
#
_symmetry.space_group_name_H-M   'P 1'
#
loop_
_entity.id
_entity.type
_entity.pdbx_description
1 polymer ?
#
loop_
_entity_poly.entity_id
_entity_poly.type
_entity_poly.pdbx_seq_one_letter_code
_entity_poly.pdbx_strand_id
1 'polypeptide(L)' 'MSFRSINILTSCGIDLSSRSRASAVRNEILQAVDILGNRIAVDFDGVRTVSHSFADELFAVLIL' A
#
# COMPACT_ATOMS: atom_id res chain seq x y z
N MET A 1 2.60 -4.48 20.78
CA MET A 1 1.83 -3.59 19.88
C MET A 1 1.49 -4.38 18.63
N SER A 2 0.21 -4.58 18.34
CA SER A 2 -0.24 -5.30 17.13
C SER A 2 -0.31 -4.31 15.95
N PHE A 3 0.16 -4.72 14.77
CA PHE A 3 0.09 -3.94 13.54
C PHE A 3 -0.72 -4.73 12.50
N ARG A 4 -1.54 -4.03 11.71
CA ARG A 4 -2.21 -4.62 10.56
C ARG A 4 -1.21 -4.65 9.40
N SER A 5 -1.02 -5.82 8.80
CA SER A 5 -0.16 -6.00 7.62
C SER A 5 -1.00 -6.02 6.35
N ILE A 6 -0.58 -5.30 5.32
CA ILE A 6 -1.12 -5.36 3.96
C ILE A 6 -0.04 -5.98 3.08
N ASN A 7 -0.30 -7.16 2.52
CA ASN A 7 0.64 -7.86 1.65
C ASN A 7 0.42 -7.48 0.18
N ILE A 8 1.36 -6.71 -0.37
CA ILE A 8 1.26 -6.13 -1.72
C ILE A 8 1.32 -7.19 -2.81
N LEU A 9 2.09 -8.26 -2.61
CA LEU A 9 2.16 -9.36 -3.57
C LEU A 9 0.79 -10.00 -3.76
N THR A 10 0.05 -10.26 -2.68
CA THR A 10 -1.31 -10.82 -2.80
C THR A 10 -2.31 -9.86 -3.44
N SER A 11 -2.17 -8.56 -3.18
CA SER A 11 -3.12 -7.56 -3.67
C SER A 11 -2.85 -7.09 -5.10
N CYS A 12 -1.59 -7.11 -5.54
CA CYS A 12 -1.14 -6.47 -6.77
C CYS A 12 -0.16 -7.31 -7.61
N GLY A 13 0.28 -8.46 -7.14
CA GLY A 13 1.25 -9.30 -7.85
C GLY A 13 2.68 -8.76 -7.79
N ILE A 14 3.52 -9.25 -8.70
CA ILE A 14 4.98 -9.14 -8.62
C ILE A 14 5.50 -7.82 -9.23
N ASP A 15 4.82 -7.30 -10.26
CA ASP A 15 5.21 -6.10 -10.99
C ASP A 15 4.15 -4.99 -10.83
N LEU A 16 4.55 -3.91 -10.16
CA LEU A 16 3.65 -2.85 -9.71
C LEU A 16 3.78 -1.62 -10.60
N SER A 17 2.90 -1.50 -11.59
CA SER A 17 2.92 -0.38 -12.55
C SER A 17 1.60 0.38 -12.69
N SER A 18 0.54 -0.10 -12.02
CA SER A 18 -0.83 0.38 -12.20
C SER A 18 -1.23 1.37 -11.12
N ARG A 19 -1.48 2.63 -11.52
CA ARG A 19 -1.99 3.68 -10.61
C ARG A 19 -3.34 3.32 -9.99
N SER A 20 -4.24 2.69 -10.74
CA SER A 20 -5.55 2.29 -10.19
C SER A 20 -5.41 1.24 -9.08
N ARG A 21 -4.49 0.28 -9.22
CA ARG A 21 -4.17 -0.68 -8.15
C ARG A 21 -3.52 -0.01 -6.95
N ALA A 22 -2.57 0.91 -7.17
CA ALA A 22 -1.97 1.70 -6.08
C ALA A 22 -3.02 2.52 -5.31
N SER A 23 -3.97 3.15 -6.02
CA SER A 23 -5.07 3.91 -5.42
C SER A 23 -6.00 3.03 -4.58
N ALA A 24 -6.28 1.80 -5.03
CA ALA A 24 -7.07 0.85 -4.25
C ALA A 24 -6.36 0.47 -2.94
N VAL A 25 -5.07 0.14 -2.99
CA VAL A 25 -4.26 -0.15 -1.79
C VAL A 25 -4.20 1.07 -0.87
N ARG A 26 -4.03 2.27 -1.43
CA ARG A 26 -4.05 3.52 -0.67
C ARG A 26 -5.36 3.68 0.10
N ASN A 27 -6.49 3.47 -0.54
CA ASN A 27 -7.79 3.59 0.12
C ASN A 27 -7.95 2.58 1.25
N GLU A 28 -7.41 1.36 1.10
CA GLU A 28 -7.38 0.37 2.18
C GLU A 28 -6.52 0.85 3.37
N ILE A 29 -5.33 1.40 3.10
CA ILE A 29 -4.46 2.00 4.14
C ILE A 29 -5.22 3.09 4.88
N LEU A 30 -5.83 4.04 4.16
CA LEU A 30 -6.57 5.16 4.76
C LEU A 30 -7.73 4.67 5.64
N GLN A 31 -8.53 3.72 5.16
CA GLN A 31 -9.61 3.13 5.95
C GLN A 31 -9.09 2.45 7.21
N ALA A 32 -7.99 1.71 7.10
CA ALA A 32 -7.41 1.02 8.25
C ALA A 32 -6.79 1.99 9.28
N VAL A 33 -6.21 3.12 8.84
CA VAL A 33 -5.71 4.17 9.75
C VAL A 33 -6.88 4.84 10.47
N ASP A 34 -7.92 5.23 9.74
CA ASP A 34 -9.06 5.99 10.27
C ASP A 34 -9.86 5.19 11.31
N ILE A 35 -10.08 3.89 11.06
CA ILE A 35 -10.86 3.03 11.96
C ILE A 35 -10.11 2.67 13.24
N LEU A 36 -8.78 2.46 13.14
CA LEU A 36 -8.02 1.79 14.20
C LEU A 36 -7.04 2.70 14.95
N GLY A 37 -6.73 3.90 14.43
CA GLY A 37 -5.65 4.74 14.97
C GLY A 37 -4.29 4.02 15.05
N ASN A 38 -4.13 2.92 14.30
CA ASN A 38 -3.06 1.95 14.47
C ASN A 38 -1.99 2.08 13.41
N ARG A 39 -0.79 1.61 13.75
CA ARG A 39 0.33 1.45 12.82
C ARG A 39 0.01 0.38 11.79
N ILE A 40 0.24 0.71 10.52
CA ILE A 40 0.10 -0.22 9.40
C ILE A 40 1.49 -0.59 8.90
N ALA A 41 1.70 -1.88 8.68
CA ALA A 41 2.86 -2.40 7.96
C ALA A 41 2.43 -2.70 6.52
N VAL A 42 3.14 -2.12 5.54
CA VAL A 42 2.96 -2.46 4.13
C VAL A 42 4.09 -3.37 3.72
N ASP A 43 3.75 -4.62 3.39
CA ASP A 43 4.69 -5.69 3.09
C ASP A 43 4.86 -5.86 1.58
N PHE A 44 6.10 -5.67 1.12
CA PHE A 44 6.52 -5.80 -0.27
C PHE A 44 7.31 -7.09 -0.52
N ASP A 45 7.34 -8.04 0.42
CA ASP A 45 8.04 -9.30 0.20
C ASP A 45 7.52 -10.02 -1.05
N GLY A 46 8.45 -10.53 -1.87
CA GLY A 46 8.18 -11.15 -3.17
C GLY A 46 7.79 -10.20 -4.31
N VAL A 47 7.64 -8.88 -4.09
CA VAL A 47 7.51 -7.89 -5.16
C VAL A 47 8.89 -7.68 -5.82
N ARG A 48 8.94 -7.72 -7.16
CA ARG A 48 10.21 -7.55 -7.89
C ARG A 48 10.43 -6.14 -8.38
N THR A 49 9.38 -5.49 -8.88
CA THR A 49 9.50 -4.15 -9.47
C THR A 49 8.37 -3.25 -9.02
N VAL A 50 8.71 -1.97 -8.79
CA VAL A 50 7.75 -0.91 -8.47
C VAL A 50 8.03 0.27 -9.39
N SER A 51 7.03 0.68 -10.16
CA SER A 51 7.13 1.87 -10.99
C SER A 51 7.04 3.12 -10.13
N HIS A 52 7.66 4.21 -10.61
CA HIS A 52 7.48 5.53 -10.01
C HIS A 52 6.00 5.91 -9.90
N SER A 53 5.20 5.66 -10.93
CA SER A 53 3.78 5.99 -10.94
C SER A 53 2.97 5.25 -9.88
N PHE A 54 3.34 4.00 -9.56
CA PHE A 54 2.70 3.22 -8.51
C PHE A 54 3.11 3.73 -7.13
N ALA A 55 4.41 3.95 -6.92
CA ALA A 55 4.93 4.47 -5.66
C ALA A 55 4.37 5.86 -5.34
N ASP A 56 4.35 6.77 -6.31
CA ASP A 56 3.80 8.12 -6.20
C ASP A 56 2.34 8.10 -5.76
N GLU A 57 1.50 7.29 -6.42
CA GLU A 57 0.08 7.16 -6.08
C GLU A 57 -0.12 6.53 -4.68
N LEU A 58 0.64 5.48 -4.34
CA LEU A 58 0.53 4.78 -3.06
C LEU A 58 0.97 5.66 -1.88
N PHE A 59 2.09 6.36 -2.03
CA PHE A 59 2.72 7.17 -0.98
C PHE A 59 2.22 8.61 -0.93
N ALA A 60 1.30 9.02 -1.81
CA ALA A 60 0.59 10.29 -1.69
C ALA A 60 -0.08 10.51 -0.31
N VAL A 61 -0.20 9.46 0.51
CA VAL A 61 -0.66 9.51 1.92
C VAL A 61 0.36 10.14 2.88
N LEU A 62 1.66 10.13 2.55
CA LEU A 62 2.72 10.55 3.48
C LEU A 62 2.90 12.08 3.58
N ILE A 63 2.21 12.84 2.72
CA ILE A 63 2.15 14.30 2.79
C ILE A 63 0.71 14.67 3.15
N LEU A 64 0.46 14.83 4.46
CA LEU A 64 -0.76 15.42 5.02
C LEU A 64 -0.47 16.83 5.51
#